data_AF-A0A964ZPC1-F1
#
_entry.id   AF-A0A964ZPC1-F1
#
_cell.length_a   1.000
_cell.length_b   1.000
_cell.length_c   1.000
_cell.angle_alpha   90.00
_cell.angle_beta   90.00
_cell.angle_gamma   90.00
#
_symmetry.space_group_name_H-M   'P 1'
#
loop_
_entity.id
_entity.type
_entity.pdbx_description
1 polymer ?
#
loop_
_entity_poly.entity_id
_entity_poly.type
_entity_poly.pdbx_seq_one_letter_code
_entity_poly.pdbx_strand_id
1 'polypeptide(L)'
;TVEAEAAHGTVTRHYRDHQAGKPTSTNPIASIFAWTQGLQHRAKLDNTPELGKFASSLERVCIETVESGKMTKDLALLISSDAPWLNTQEFLAAIDENLQKEMK
;
A
#
# COMPACT_ATOMS: atom_id res chain seq x y z
N THR A 1 19.27 8.47 12.98
CA THR A 1 18.49 8.67 11.74
C THR A 1 18.25 7.33 11.11
N VAL A 2 17.11 7.14 10.45
CA VAL A 2 16.78 5.92 9.70
C VAL A 2 16.41 6.31 8.27
N GLU A 3 16.67 5.42 7.32
CA GLU A 3 16.16 5.48 5.96
C GLU A 3 15.25 4.27 5.73
N ALA A 4 14.09 4.49 5.12
CA ALA A 4 13.17 3.43 4.72
C ALA A 4 12.74 3.69 3.27
N GLU A 5 12.81 2.66 2.43
CA GLU A 5 12.49 2.74 1.01
C GLU A 5 11.74 1.48 0.54
N ALA A 6 11.10 1.58 -0.62
CA ALA A 6 10.57 0.42 -1.30
C ALA A 6 11.71 -0.31 -2.03
N ALA A 7 11.85 -1.63 -1.86
CA ALA A 7 12.91 -2.43 -2.46
C ALA A 7 12.73 -2.70 -3.98
N HIS A 8 11.93 -1.90 -4.68
CA HIS A 8 11.70 -2.00 -6.13
C HIS A 8 12.07 -0.68 -6.83
N GLY A 9 12.43 -0.77 -8.12
CA GLY A 9 12.68 0.42 -8.94
C GLY A 9 11.40 1.22 -9.26
N THR A 10 11.52 2.20 -10.15
CA THR A 10 10.44 3.14 -10.50
C THR A 10 9.30 2.57 -11.36
N VAL A 11 9.31 1.26 -11.62
CA VAL A 11 8.26 0.57 -12.40
C VAL A 11 8.02 1.25 -13.77
N THR A 12 9.11 1.58 -14.48
CA THR A 12 9.11 2.42 -15.69
C THR A 12 8.10 1.99 -16.75
N ARG A 13 7.86 0.69 -16.93
CA ARG A 13 6.87 0.18 -17.89
C ARG A 13 5.47 0.69 -17.56
N HIS A 14 5.02 0.52 -16.32
CA HIS A 14 3.71 1.01 -15.89
C HIS A 14 3.66 2.54 -15.94
N TYR A 15 4.76 3.24 -15.67
CA TYR A 15 4.81 4.69 -15.83
C TYR A 15 4.53 5.13 -17.29
N ARG A 16 5.07 4.43 -18.29
CA ARG A 16 4.78 4.73 -19.71
C ARG A 16 3.33 4.45 -20.09
N ASP A 17 2.75 3.37 -19.56
CA ASP A 17 1.32 3.09 -19.76
C ASP A 17 0.44 4.16 -19.11
N HIS A 18 0.79 4.63 -17.91
CA HIS A 18 0.12 5.75 -17.25
C HIS A 18 0.20 7.05 -18.07
N GLN A 19 1.37 7.39 -18.63
CA GLN A 19 1.51 8.56 -19.52
C GLN A 19 0.63 8.47 -20.77
N ALA A 20 0.35 7.26 -21.24
CA ALA A 20 -0.55 7.00 -22.35
C ALA A 20 -2.04 6.94 -21.94
N GLY A 21 -2.37 7.27 -20.69
CA GLY A 21 -3.74 7.25 -20.15
C GLY A 21 -4.30 5.84 -19.90
N LYS A 22 -3.45 4.81 -19.89
CA LYS A 22 -3.89 3.43 -19.63
C LYS A 22 -3.95 3.17 -18.12
N PRO A 23 -4.91 2.35 -17.65
CA PRO A 23 -4.92 1.90 -16.27
C PRO A 23 -3.67 1.03 -15.97
N THR A 24 -3.16 1.15 -14.74
CA THR A 24 -2.01 0.41 -14.26
C THR A 24 -2.33 -0.28 -12.93
N SER A 25 -1.64 -1.38 -12.64
CA SER A 25 -1.84 -2.18 -11.42
C SER A 25 -0.52 -2.34 -10.66
N THR A 26 0.26 -1.26 -10.57
CA THR A 26 1.44 -1.23 -9.71
C THR A 26 1.00 -1.42 -8.25
N ASN A 27 1.63 -2.35 -7.54
CA ASN A 27 1.39 -2.60 -6.13
C ASN A 27 2.02 -1.49 -5.26
N PRO A 28 1.24 -0.71 -4.50
CA PRO A 28 1.75 0.38 -3.69
C PRO A 28 2.20 -0.05 -2.28
N ILE A 29 2.02 -1.32 -1.87
CA ILE A 29 2.23 -1.76 -0.47
C ILE A 29 3.64 -1.47 0.02
N ALA A 30 4.67 -1.77 -0.78
CA ALA A 30 6.06 -1.52 -0.38
C ALA A 30 6.33 -0.01 -0.16
N SER A 31 5.72 0.85 -0.97
CA SER A 31 5.84 2.31 -0.81
C SER A 31 5.07 2.82 0.41
N ILE A 32 3.90 2.25 0.70
CA ILE A 32 3.15 2.54 1.93
C ILE A 32 3.96 2.11 3.16
N PHE A 33 4.56 0.93 3.12
CA PHE A 33 5.34 0.39 4.23
C PHE A 33 6.63 1.18 4.46
N ALA A 34 7.26 1.71 3.40
CA ALA A 34 8.37 2.65 3.57
C ALA A 34 7.96 3.90 4.38
N TRP A 35 6.78 4.46 4.10
CA TRP A 35 6.23 5.58 4.88
C TRP A 35 5.92 5.18 6.33
N THR A 36 5.17 4.10 6.54
CA THR A 36 4.75 3.70 7.90
C THR A 36 5.96 3.34 8.78
N GLN A 37 6.99 2.70 8.24
CA GLN A 37 8.23 2.41 8.98
C GLN A 37 8.99 3.70 9.35
N GLY A 38 9.03 4.69 8.46
CA GLY A 38 9.55 6.02 8.76
C GLY A 38 8.77 6.72 9.87
N LEU A 39 7.43 6.67 9.81
CA LEU A 39 6.54 7.23 10.82
C LEU A 39 6.67 6.53 12.17
N GLN A 40 6.80 5.20 12.21
CA GLN A 40 7.03 4.43 13.44
C GLN A 40 8.33 4.86 14.13
N HIS A 41 9.41 4.99 13.36
CA HIS A 41 10.68 5.44 13.92
C HIS A 41 10.57 6.85 14.49
N ARG A 42 9.89 7.77 13.77
CA ARG A 42 9.65 9.13 14.25
C ARG A 42 8.81 9.15 15.52
N ALA A 43 7.75 8.33 15.57
CA ALA A 43 6.86 8.20 16.71
C ALA A 43 7.61 7.79 17.98
N LYS A 44 8.55 6.83 17.85
CA LYS A 44 9.41 6.38 18.95
C LYS A 44 10.34 7.49 19.45
N LEU A 45 10.95 8.25 18.55
CA LEU A 45 11.89 9.31 18.92
C LEU A 45 11.19 10.50 19.59
N ASP A 46 9.97 10.83 19.15
CA ASP A 46 9.22 11.99 19.65
C ASP A 46 8.27 11.64 20.81
N ASN A 47 8.22 10.36 21.20
CA ASN A 47 7.25 9.84 22.16
C ASN A 47 5.80 10.21 21.80
N THR A 48 5.44 10.03 20.51
CA THR A 48 4.11 10.30 19.95
C THR A 48 3.37 9.00 19.61
N PRO A 49 2.79 8.30 20.61
CA PRO A 49 2.21 6.97 20.42
C PRO A 49 1.05 6.95 19.43
N GLU A 50 0.29 8.05 19.28
CA GLU A 50 -0.80 8.14 18.30
C GLU A 50 -0.31 8.05 16.86
N LEU A 51 0.89 8.57 16.57
CA LEU A 51 1.51 8.42 15.25
C LEU A 51 1.91 6.95 14.98
N GLY A 52 2.44 6.28 16.01
CA GLY A 52 2.77 4.86 15.93
C GLY A 52 1.52 4.00 15.72
N LYS A 53 0.42 4.30 16.42
CA LYS A 53 -0.86 3.61 16.20
C LYS A 53 -1.37 3.79 14.78
N PHE A 54 -1.36 5.02 14.26
CA PHE A 54 -1.74 5.28 12.87
C PHE A 54 -0.94 4.44 11.88
N ALA A 55 0.39 4.42 12.01
CA ALA A 55 1.26 3.66 11.12
C ALA A 55 0.99 2.14 11.19
N SER A 56 0.81 1.59 12.39
CA SER A 56 0.45 0.17 12.57
C SER A 56 -0.94 -0.16 12.01
N SER A 57 -1.93 0.72 12.20
CA SER A 57 -3.27 0.53 11.66
C SER A 57 -3.26 0.53 10.14
N LEU A 58 -2.49 1.43 9.50
CA LEU A 58 -2.38 1.48 8.04
C LEU A 58 -1.73 0.21 7.47
N GLU A 59 -0.68 -0.32 8.11
CA GLU A 59 -0.08 -1.59 7.70
C GLU A 59 -1.06 -2.76 7.82
N ARG A 60 -1.78 -2.86 8.94
CA ARG A 60 -2.81 -3.88 9.15
C ARG A 60 -3.92 -3.78 8.10
N VAL A 61 -4.43 -2.58 7.83
CA VAL A 61 -5.46 -2.35 6.81
C VAL A 61 -5.00 -2.80 5.42
N CYS A 62 -3.73 -2.59 5.06
CA CYS A 62 -3.20 -3.10 3.78
C CYS A 62 -3.28 -4.63 3.70
N ILE A 63 -2.90 -5.32 4.78
CA ILE A 63 -2.94 -6.79 4.87
C ILE A 63 -4.39 -7.29 4.79
N GLU A 64 -5.27 -6.76 5.64
CA GLU A 64 -6.69 -7.14 5.68
C GLU A 64 -7.39 -6.88 4.34
N THR A 65 -7.01 -5.81 3.63
CA THR A 65 -7.54 -5.50 2.29
C THR A 65 -7.18 -6.60 1.30
N VAL A 66 -5.92 -7.05 1.28
CA VAL A 66 -5.48 -8.18 0.43
C VAL A 66 -6.16 -9.48 0.83
N GLU A 67 -6.23 -9.80 2.12
CA GLU A 67 -6.88 -11.01 2.64
C GLU A 67 -8.39 -11.05 2.35
N SER A 68 -9.03 -9.89 2.22
CA SER A 68 -10.44 -9.76 1.78
C SER A 68 -10.65 -10.00 0.28
N GLY A 69 -9.58 -10.29 -0.48
CA GLY A 69 -9.61 -10.54 -1.92
C GLY A 69 -9.43 -9.29 -2.78
N LYS A 70 -9.24 -8.11 -2.19
CA LYS A 70 -8.97 -6.86 -2.91
C LYS A 70 -7.45 -6.66 -3.01
N MET A 71 -6.87 -6.95 -4.17
CA MET A 71 -5.41 -6.85 -4.37
C MET A 71 -5.05 -6.40 -5.79
N THR A 72 -3.81 -5.97 -5.99
CA THR A 72 -3.28 -5.64 -7.32
C THR A 72 -2.93 -6.90 -8.12
N LYS A 73 -2.82 -6.72 -9.44
CA LYS A 73 -2.65 -7.82 -10.41
C LYS A 73 -1.45 -8.74 -10.12
N ASP A 74 -0.35 -8.18 -9.66
CA ASP A 74 0.87 -8.94 -9.32
C ASP A 74 0.60 -10.00 -8.24
N LEU A 75 -0.20 -9.67 -7.21
CA LEU A 75 -0.58 -10.61 -6.16
C LEU A 75 -1.64 -11.60 -6.63
N ALA A 76 -2.64 -11.13 -7.38
CA ALA A 76 -3.72 -12.00 -7.89
C ALA A 76 -3.19 -13.13 -8.79
N LEU A 77 -2.19 -12.82 -9.63
CA LEU A 77 -1.54 -13.81 -10.49
C LEU A 77 -0.79 -14.92 -9.73
N LEU A 78 -0.49 -14.73 -8.44
CA LEU A 78 0.08 -15.77 -7.58
C LEU A 78 -0.98 -16.75 -7.07
N ILE A 79 -2.26 -16.36 -7.08
CA ILE A 79 -3.39 -17.20 -6.66
C ILE A 79 -3.84 -18.08 -7.84
N SER A 80 -4.23 -17.45 -8.96
CA SER A 80 -4.66 -18.12 -10.19
C SER A 80 -4.68 -17.15 -11.37
N SER A 81 -4.82 -17.66 -12.59
CA SER A 81 -4.87 -16.81 -13.80
C SER A 81 -6.18 -16.02 -13.95
N ASP A 82 -7.24 -16.42 -13.24
CA ASP A 82 -8.59 -15.87 -13.27
C ASP A 82 -8.96 -15.10 -11.99
N ALA A 83 -8.05 -15.01 -11.02
CA ALA A 83 -8.29 -14.26 -9.78
C ALA A 83 -8.59 -12.77 -10.10
N PRO A 84 -9.64 -12.18 -9.49
CA PRO A 84 -9.96 -10.78 -9.69
C PRO A 84 -8.87 -9.89 -9.08
N TRP A 85 -8.67 -8.71 -9.66
CA TRP A 85 -7.69 -7.73 -9.18
C TRP A 85 -8.16 -6.30 -9.42
N LEU A 86 -7.55 -5.38 -8.69
CA LEU A 86 -7.80 -3.94 -8.74
C LEU A 86 -6.62 -3.21 -9.41
N ASN A 87 -6.92 -2.15 -10.15
CA ASN A 87 -5.89 -1.22 -10.58
C ASN A 87 -5.33 -0.44 -9.36
N THR A 88 -4.22 0.27 -9.52
CA THR A 88 -3.54 0.96 -8.41
C THR A 88 -4.45 1.95 -7.69
N GLN A 89 -5.30 2.69 -8.41
CA GLN A 89 -6.19 3.69 -7.81
C GLN A 89 -7.35 3.04 -7.05
N GLU A 90 -7.93 1.98 -7.61
CA GLU A 90 -8.98 1.21 -6.95
C GLU A 90 -8.48 0.55 -5.65
N PHE A 91 -7.25 0.01 -5.67
CA PHE A 91 -6.66 -0.60 -4.49
C PHE A 91 -6.35 0.45 -3.41
N LEU A 92 -5.83 1.63 -3.78
CA LEU A 92 -5.64 2.75 -2.84
C LEU A 92 -6.98 3.24 -2.25
N ALA A 93 -8.03 3.33 -3.06
CA ALA A 93 -9.36 3.69 -2.58
C ALA A 93 -9.93 2.64 -1.60
N ALA A 94 -9.70 1.35 -1.85
CA ALA A 94 -10.10 0.29 -0.92
C ALA A 94 -9.36 0.37 0.41
N ILE A 95 -8.05 0.66 0.39
CA ILE A 95 -7.25 0.90 1.60
C ILE A 95 -7.79 2.11 2.37
N ASP A 96 -8.03 3.24 1.70
CA ASP A 96 -8.55 4.46 2.35
C ASP A 96 -9.93 4.20 2.97
N GLU A 97 -10.85 3.56 2.25
CA GLU A 97 -12.18 3.20 2.77
C GLU A 97 -12.08 2.37 4.06
N ASN A 98 -11.18 1.39 4.09
CA ASN A 98 -10.97 0.52 5.25
C ASN A 98 -10.27 1.28 6.40
N LEU A 99 -9.31 2.15 6.09
CA LEU A 99 -8.63 2.98 7.09
C LEU A 99 -9.61 3.95 7.76
N GLN A 100 -10.48 4.61 6.98
CA GLN A 100 -11.52 5.50 7.50
C GLN A 100 -12.53 4.76 8.39
N LYS A 101 -12.76 3.46 8.18
CA LYS A 101 -13.61 2.66 9.07
C LYS A 101 -12.88 2.31 10.38
N GLU A 102 -11.60 1.98 10.30
CA GLU A 102 -10.77 1.65 11.45
C GLU A 102 -10.50 2.85 12.36
N MET A 103 -10.39 4.05 11.80
CA MET A 103 -10.02 5.28 12.53
C MET A 103 -11.22 6.09 13.08
N LYS A 104 -12.44 5.58 12.94
CA LYS A 104 -13.65 6.17 13.54
C LYS A 104 -13.78 5.79 15.01
#